data_AF-A0A3M4A969-F1
#
_entry.id   AF-A0A3M4A969-F1
#
_cell.length_a   1.000
_cell.length_b   1.000
_cell.length_c   1.000
_cell.angle_alpha   90.00
_cell.angle_beta   90.00
_cell.angle_gamma   90.00
#
_symmetry.space_group_name_H-M   'P 1'
#
loop_
_entity.id
_entity.type
_entity.pdbx_description
1 polymer ?
#
loop_
_entity_poly.entity_id
_entity_poly.type
_entity_poly.pdbx_seq_one_letter_code
_entity_poly.pdbx_strand_id
1 'polypeptide(L)'
;MGFQHIEQQAYSNKMQNAAPMLLDTLPKLGMTLGKGLGRAQHAHYAVALENLDRDLKAVLQPGKDQMLLFLSDSHAMALHQDSQGCLHLFDPLSGVVQADSYSNMSHFQADVFKRDVGTHWRGTEQRLQLSEMVPRADFHLR
;
A
#
# COMPACT_ATOMS: atom_id res chain seq x y z
N MET A 1 -1.12 23.32 17.20
CA MET A 1 -0.11 22.25 17.10
C MET A 1 0.40 22.25 15.67
N GLY A 2 1.68 22.55 15.47
CA GLY A 2 2.26 22.71 14.13
C GLY A 2 2.62 21.36 13.54
N PHE A 3 2.26 21.15 12.27
CA PHE A 3 2.75 20.01 11.50
C PHE A 3 4.28 20.14 11.37
N GLN A 4 5.01 19.25 12.03
CA GLN A 4 6.46 19.21 11.92
C GLN A 4 6.79 18.59 10.55
N HIS A 5 7.23 19.41 9.60
CA HIS A 5 7.76 18.94 8.33
C HIS A 5 8.99 18.08 8.63
N ILE A 6 8.84 16.77 8.50
CA ILE A 6 9.97 15.84 8.54
C ILE A 6 10.57 15.91 7.14
N GLU A 7 11.71 16.60 6.98
CA GLU A 7 12.48 16.51 5.74
C GLU A 7 12.82 15.03 5.51
N GLN A 8 12.11 14.42 4.56
CA GLN A 8 12.42 13.08 4.12
C GLN A 8 13.65 13.16 3.24
N GLN A 9 14.68 12.39 3.60
CA GLN A 9 15.82 12.15 2.72
C GLN A 9 15.30 11.73 1.33
N ALA A 10 15.90 12.24 0.25
CA ALA A 10 15.48 11.85 -1.09
C ALA A 10 15.79 10.36 -1.34
N TYR A 11 14.77 9.54 -1.56
CA TYR A 11 14.89 8.12 -1.88
C TYR A 11 14.75 7.91 -3.39
N SER A 12 15.86 8.01 -4.12
CA SER A 12 15.90 7.89 -5.59
C SER A 12 15.47 6.53 -6.15
N ASN A 13 15.64 5.45 -5.37
CA ASN A 13 15.35 4.08 -5.80
C ASN A 13 14.06 3.51 -5.19
N LYS A 14 13.18 4.34 -4.64
CA LYS A 14 11.97 3.87 -3.95
C LYS A 14 11.08 2.99 -4.84
N MET A 15 11.08 3.21 -6.15
CA MET A 15 10.32 2.40 -7.13
C MET A 15 10.86 0.98 -7.33
N GLN A 16 12.14 0.76 -7.04
CA GLN A 16 12.78 -0.56 -7.13
C GLN A 16 12.76 -1.27 -5.78
N ASN A 17 12.99 -0.51 -4.71
CA ASN A 17 12.95 -0.99 -3.34
C ASN A 17 12.55 0.14 -2.40
N ALA A 18 11.30 0.14 -1.94
CA ALA A 18 10.80 1.12 -0.97
C ALA A 18 11.22 0.81 0.47
N ALA A 19 11.81 -0.36 0.76
CA ALA A 19 12.09 -0.79 2.12
C ALA A 19 12.95 0.22 2.91
N PRO A 20 14.05 0.81 2.38
CA PRO A 20 14.84 1.80 3.12
C PRO A 20 14.02 3.05 3.52
N MET A 21 13.14 3.52 2.64
CA MET A 21 12.26 4.66 2.93
C MET A 21 11.24 4.31 4.01
N LEU A 22 10.63 3.12 3.90
CA LEU A 22 9.60 2.71 4.84
C LEU A 22 10.15 2.33 6.21
N LEU A 23 11.36 1.77 6.29
CA LEU A 23 12.05 1.50 7.54
C LEU A 23 12.35 2.80 8.32
N ASP A 24 12.56 3.92 7.62
CA ASP A 24 12.70 5.24 8.26
C ASP A 24 11.34 5.88 8.60
N THR A 25 10.34 5.73 7.74
CA THR A 25 9.07 6.48 7.85
C THR A 25 8.05 5.79 8.76
N LEU A 26 7.83 4.48 8.62
CA LEU A 26 6.76 3.77 9.36
C LEU A 26 6.90 3.85 10.88
N PRO A 27 8.10 3.77 11.49
CA PRO A 27 8.23 3.88 12.93
C PRO A 27 7.72 5.23 13.49
N LYS A 28 7.82 6.30 12.71
CA LYS A 28 7.32 7.65 13.08
C LYS A 28 5.79 7.70 13.12
N LEU A 29 5.13 6.75 12.44
CA LEU A 29 3.69 6.55 12.44
C LEU A 29 3.26 5.42 13.39
N GLY A 30 4.17 4.88 14.20
CA GLY A 30 3.91 3.73 15.07
C GLY A 30 3.65 2.43 14.30
N MET A 31 4.10 2.33 13.05
CA MET A 31 3.99 1.13 12.22
C MET A 31 5.37 0.51 11.97
N THR A 32 5.41 -0.72 11.49
CA THR A 32 6.61 -1.39 10.99
C THR A 32 6.28 -2.14 9.71
N LEU A 33 7.29 -2.45 8.90
CA LEU A 33 7.12 -3.38 7.79
C LEU A 33 6.72 -4.75 8.30
N GLY A 34 5.77 -5.38 7.62
CA GLY A 34 5.38 -6.76 7.86
C GLY A 34 6.58 -7.69 7.72
N LYS A 35 6.77 -8.59 8.68
CA LYS A 35 7.76 -9.68 8.53
C LYS A 35 7.10 -10.81 7.77
N GLY A 36 7.68 -11.22 6.64
CA GLY A 36 7.23 -12.40 5.92
C GLY A 36 7.33 -13.64 6.81
N LEU A 37 6.21 -14.14 7.31
CA LEU A 37 6.14 -15.37 8.08
C LEU A 37 6.04 -16.56 7.12
N GLY A 38 7.19 -17.10 6.74
CA GLY A 38 7.32 -18.54 6.47
C GLY A 38 6.73 -19.14 5.19
N ARG A 39 5.91 -18.47 4.37
CA ARG A 39 5.63 -18.88 2.96
C ARG A 39 4.78 -17.84 2.20
N ALA A 40 5.11 -17.72 0.91
CA ALA A 40 4.53 -16.90 -0.16
C ALA A 40 4.79 -15.38 -0.05
N GLN A 41 5.81 -14.95 -0.81
CA GLN A 41 6.20 -13.57 -1.19
C GLN A 41 5.89 -12.45 -0.19
N HIS A 42 6.97 -11.90 0.39
CA HIS A 42 6.97 -10.58 1.04
C HIS A 42 6.18 -9.61 0.17
N ALA A 43 5.14 -8.95 0.65
CA ALA A 43 4.64 -7.74 0.00
C ALA A 43 5.63 -6.63 0.29
N HIS A 44 6.78 -6.65 -0.38
CA HIS A 44 7.79 -5.58 -0.45
C HIS A 44 8.47 -5.68 -1.81
N TYR A 45 7.71 -5.49 -2.89
CA TYR A 45 8.22 -5.62 -4.25
C TYR A 45 7.51 -4.69 -5.23
N ALA A 46 8.19 -4.46 -6.35
CA ALA A 46 7.65 -3.75 -7.50
C ALA A 46 6.69 -4.64 -8.30
N VAL A 47 5.40 -4.33 -8.25
CA VAL A 47 4.30 -4.94 -8.99
C VAL A 47 4.02 -4.13 -10.26
N ALA A 48 3.90 -4.78 -11.42
CA ALA A 48 3.35 -4.09 -12.60
C ALA A 48 1.84 -3.96 -12.47
N LEU A 49 1.26 -2.82 -12.86
CA LEU A 49 -0.18 -2.53 -12.71
C LEU A 49 -1.08 -3.62 -13.33
N GLU A 50 -0.69 -4.18 -14.47
CA GLU A 50 -1.39 -5.29 -15.13
C GLU A 50 -1.46 -6.58 -14.30
N ASN A 51 -0.51 -6.76 -13.37
CA ASN A 51 -0.39 -7.92 -12.50
C ASN A 51 -0.93 -7.65 -11.09
N LEU A 52 -1.39 -6.42 -10.81
CA LEU A 52 -1.76 -5.99 -9.46
C LEU A 52 -2.85 -6.86 -8.86
N ASP A 53 -3.90 -7.18 -9.62
CA ASP A 53 -4.98 -8.06 -9.13
C ASP A 53 -4.44 -9.44 -8.72
N ARG A 54 -3.63 -10.07 -9.57
CA ARG A 54 -3.05 -11.39 -9.26
C ARG A 54 -2.18 -11.33 -8.00
N ASP A 55 -1.31 -10.34 -7.92
CA ASP A 55 -0.33 -10.21 -6.85
C ASP A 55 -1.02 -9.82 -5.52
N LEU A 56 -2.03 -8.95 -5.58
CA LEU A 56 -2.82 -8.57 -4.42
C LEU A 56 -3.61 -9.75 -3.86
N LYS A 57 -4.25 -10.55 -4.73
CA LYS A 57 -4.93 -11.78 -4.35
C LYS A 57 -3.99 -12.82 -3.71
N ALA A 58 -2.72 -12.84 -4.10
CA ALA A 58 -1.72 -13.76 -3.55
C ALA A 58 -1.25 -13.35 -2.14
N VAL A 59 -1.27 -12.05 -1.83
CA VAL A 59 -0.81 -11.49 -0.56
C VAL A 59 -1.94 -11.34 0.47
N LEU A 60 -3.16 -11.04 0.00
CA LEU A 60 -4.31 -10.88 0.88
C LEU A 60 -4.65 -12.17 1.58
N GLN A 61 -4.80 -12.11 2.90
CA GLN A 61 -5.19 -13.23 3.74
C GLN A 61 -6.60 -13.00 4.29
N PRO A 62 -7.66 -13.53 3.67
CA PRO A 62 -9.03 -13.30 4.11
C PRO A 62 -9.25 -13.58 5.61
N GLY A 63 -9.93 -12.68 6.30
CA GLY A 63 -10.19 -12.78 7.74
C GLY A 63 -9.01 -12.39 8.64
N LYS A 64 -7.90 -11.90 8.06
CA LYS A 64 -6.82 -11.23 8.80
C LYS A 64 -6.98 -9.73 8.71
N ASP A 65 -6.77 -9.07 9.84
CA ASP A 65 -6.55 -7.62 9.87
C ASP A 65 -5.20 -7.32 9.22
N GLN A 66 -5.22 -6.77 8.01
CA GLN A 66 -4.04 -6.61 7.17
C GLN A 66 -4.03 -5.24 6.50
N MET A 67 -2.87 -4.57 6.49
CA MET A 67 -2.69 -3.28 5.85
C MET A 67 -1.58 -3.34 4.80
N LEU A 68 -1.90 -2.91 3.59
CA LEU A 68 -1.01 -2.85 2.44
C LEU A 68 -0.86 -1.41 1.99
N LEU A 69 0.34 -1.03 1.57
CA LEU A 69 0.69 0.26 1.03
C LEU A 69 1.06 0.10 -0.44
N PHE A 70 0.50 0.95 -1.29
CA PHE A 70 0.88 1.10 -2.69
C PHE A 70 1.65 2.41 -2.85
N LEU A 71 2.85 2.36 -3.42
CA LEU A 71 3.66 3.55 -3.67
C LEU A 71 4.00 3.67 -5.16
N SER A 72 3.87 4.88 -5.69
CA SER A 72 4.55 5.32 -6.91
C SER A 72 5.63 6.37 -6.62
N ASP A 73 6.14 6.94 -7.71
CA ASP A 73 7.10 8.03 -7.70
C ASP A 73 6.54 9.29 -7.03
N SER A 74 5.23 9.49 -7.11
CA SER A 74 4.54 10.73 -6.77
C SER A 74 3.30 10.53 -5.89
N HIS A 75 2.85 9.29 -5.67
CA HIS A 75 1.61 9.01 -4.95
C HIS A 75 1.73 7.82 -3.99
N ALA A 76 0.88 7.81 -2.96
CA ALA A 76 0.80 6.73 -1.98
C ALA A 76 -0.66 6.46 -1.63
N MET A 77 -1.05 5.19 -1.64
CA MET A 77 -2.39 4.73 -1.25
C MET A 77 -2.28 3.56 -0.28
N ALA A 78 -3.32 3.33 0.51
CA ALA A 78 -3.37 2.21 1.44
C ALA A 78 -4.60 1.34 1.18
N LEU A 79 -4.46 0.03 1.33
CA LEU A 79 -5.57 -0.91 1.40
C LEU A 79 -5.55 -1.58 2.76
N HIS A 80 -6.66 -1.52 3.47
CA HIS A 80 -6.89 -2.21 4.72
C HIS A 80 -7.93 -3.29 4.52
N GLN A 81 -7.63 -4.51 4.94
CA GLN A 81 -8.62 -5.57 5.11
C GLN A 81 -8.88 -5.71 6.60
N ASP A 82 -10.13 -5.56 7.02
CA ASP A 82 -10.50 -5.78 8.42
C ASP A 82 -10.72 -7.27 8.74
N SER A 83 -10.93 -7.57 10.02
CA SER A 83 -11.19 -8.94 10.48
C SER A 83 -12.48 -9.55 9.94
N GLN A 84 -13.41 -8.75 9.40
CA GLN A 84 -14.63 -9.22 8.76
C GLN A 84 -14.43 -9.53 7.27
N GLY A 85 -13.26 -9.20 6.72
CA GLY A 85 -12.94 -9.38 5.31
C GLY A 85 -13.41 -8.23 4.43
N CYS A 86 -13.91 -7.13 5.00
CA CYS A 86 -14.18 -5.92 4.23
C CYS A 86 -12.87 -5.21 3.89
N LEU A 87 -12.85 -4.62 2.70
CA LEU A 87 -11.68 -3.94 2.14
C LEU A 87 -11.94 -2.44 2.10
N HIS A 88 -10.97 -1.67 2.60
CA HIS A 88 -11.00 -0.22 2.68
C HIS A 88 -9.79 0.32 1.92
N LEU A 89 -10.01 0.91 0.75
CA LEU A 89 -8.98 1.57 -0.03
C LEU A 89 -8.98 3.06 0.30
N PHE A 90 -7.87 3.56 0.81
CA PHE A 90 -7.62 4.97 1.08
C PHE A 90 -6.70 5.57 0.02
N ASP A 91 -7.19 6.62 -0.63
CA ASP A 91 -6.45 7.48 -1.53
C ASP A 91 -6.49 8.92 -0.97
N PRO A 92 -5.34 9.55 -0.64
CA PRO A 92 -5.30 10.93 -0.17
C PRO A 92 -6.02 11.95 -1.05
N LEU A 93 -6.16 11.68 -2.36
CA LEU A 93 -6.82 12.58 -3.30
C LEU A 93 -8.32 12.32 -3.48
N SER A 94 -8.77 11.08 -3.21
CA SER A 94 -10.12 10.62 -3.55
C SER A 94 -10.95 10.18 -2.34
N GLY A 95 -10.33 10.04 -1.16
CA GLY A 95 -10.97 9.60 0.07
C GLY A 95 -10.90 8.08 0.28
N VAL A 96 -11.91 7.53 0.95
CA VAL A 96 -12.00 6.09 1.28
C VAL A 96 -13.09 5.43 0.46
N VAL A 97 -12.77 4.27 -0.12
CA VAL A 97 -13.73 3.38 -0.78
C VAL A 97 -13.76 2.06 -0.04
N GLN A 98 -14.97 1.61 0.32
CA GLN A 98 -15.20 0.35 1.00
C GLN A 98 -15.82 -0.66 0.05
N ALA A 99 -15.38 -1.92 0.14
CA ALA A 99 -15.99 -3.05 -0.53
C ALA A 99 -16.16 -4.24 0.42
N ASP A 100 -17.24 -4.97 0.24
CA ASP A 100 -17.58 -6.20 0.96
C ASP A 100 -16.85 -7.44 0.41
N SER A 101 -16.25 -7.32 -0.77
CA SER A 101 -15.57 -8.42 -1.45
C SER A 101 -14.35 -7.96 -2.22
N TYR A 102 -13.38 -8.88 -2.34
CA TYR A 102 -12.20 -8.69 -3.17
C TYR A 102 -12.56 -8.39 -4.63
N SER A 103 -13.57 -9.06 -5.19
CA SER A 103 -13.97 -8.86 -6.59
C SER A 103 -14.40 -7.43 -6.85
N ASN A 104 -15.24 -6.87 -5.98
CA ASN A 104 -15.71 -5.49 -6.11
C ASN A 104 -14.56 -4.49 -5.98
N MET A 105 -13.68 -4.71 -5.01
CA MET A 105 -12.50 -3.87 -4.79
C MET A 105 -11.52 -3.92 -5.98
N SER A 106 -11.26 -5.11 -6.52
CA SER A 106 -10.37 -5.33 -7.67
C SER A 106 -10.87 -4.60 -8.92
N HIS A 107 -12.17 -4.70 -9.21
CA HIS A 107 -12.78 -3.99 -10.33
C HIS A 107 -12.65 -2.46 -10.17
N PHE A 108 -12.95 -1.95 -8.97
CA PHE A 108 -12.79 -0.53 -8.65
C PHE A 108 -11.34 -0.07 -8.85
N GLN A 109 -10.37 -0.81 -8.29
CA GLN A 109 -8.95 -0.50 -8.43
C GLN A 109 -8.52 -0.52 -9.90
N ALA A 110 -8.92 -1.52 -10.67
CA ALA A 110 -8.60 -1.61 -12.09
C ALA A 110 -9.12 -0.38 -12.85
N ASP A 111 -10.32 0.10 -12.53
CA ASP A 111 -10.90 1.29 -13.16
C ASP A 111 -10.20 2.59 -12.74
N VAL A 112 -9.90 2.75 -11.44
CA VAL A 112 -9.15 3.90 -10.91
C VAL A 112 -7.74 3.96 -11.49
N PHE A 113 -7.01 2.85 -11.45
CA PHE A 113 -5.67 2.79 -12.03
C PHE A 113 -5.73 3.09 -13.53
N LYS A 114 -6.63 2.46 -14.31
CA LYS A 114 -6.77 2.76 -15.75
C LYS A 114 -7.09 4.24 -16.02
N ARG A 115 -7.99 4.84 -15.26
CA ARG A 115 -8.37 6.25 -15.43
C ARG A 115 -7.20 7.18 -15.09
N ASP A 116 -6.52 6.91 -13.99
CA ASP A 116 -5.52 7.80 -13.41
C ASP A 116 -4.08 7.46 -13.85
N VAL A 117 -3.89 6.43 -14.70
CA VAL A 117 -2.61 6.07 -15.37
C VAL A 117 -2.01 7.28 -16.09
N GLY A 118 -2.88 8.19 -16.55
CA GLY A 118 -2.48 9.42 -17.21
C GLY A 118 -1.92 10.53 -16.30
N THR A 119 -2.02 10.44 -14.96
CA THR A 119 -1.68 11.55 -14.05
C THR A 119 -0.70 11.17 -12.94
N HIS A 120 -0.87 10.03 -12.26
CA HIS A 120 -0.08 9.65 -11.07
C HIS A 120 0.81 8.42 -11.27
N TRP A 121 0.67 7.76 -12.42
CA TRP A 121 1.37 6.53 -12.75
C TRP A 121 2.21 6.67 -14.03
N ARG A 122 2.53 7.91 -14.44
CA ARG A 122 3.33 8.20 -15.64
C ARG A 122 4.79 7.82 -15.44
N GLY A 123 5.16 6.71 -16.06
CA GLY A 123 6.53 6.26 -16.30
C GLY A 123 6.49 5.04 -17.21
N THR A 124 7.58 4.75 -17.91
CA THR A 124 7.69 3.61 -18.83
C THR A 124 7.47 2.24 -18.17
N GLU A 125 7.38 2.18 -16.85
CA GLU A 125 7.28 0.91 -16.14
C GLU A 125 5.89 0.58 -15.59
N GLN A 126 4.93 1.53 -15.47
CA GLN A 126 3.58 1.26 -14.91
C GLN A 126 3.63 0.32 -13.68
N ARG A 127 4.46 0.67 -12.70
CA ARG A 127 4.77 -0.16 -11.53
C ARG A 127 4.43 0.53 -10.22
N LEU A 128 4.10 -0.28 -9.22
CA LEU A 128 3.85 0.12 -7.84
C LEU A 128 4.76 -0.68 -6.92
N GLN A 129 5.22 -0.08 -5.84
CA GLN A 129 5.69 -0.88 -4.71
C GLN A 129 4.51 -1.28 -3.86
N LEU A 130 4.33 -2.58 -3.68
CA LEU A 130 3.41 -3.16 -2.71
C LEU A 130 4.18 -3.43 -1.42
N SER A 131 3.71 -2.87 -0.30
CA SER A 131 4.33 -3.01 1.02
C SER A 131 3.34 -3.38 2.11
N GLU A 132 3.51 -4.51 2.79
CA GLU A 132 2.71 -4.84 3.98
C GLU A 132 3.20 -4.05 5.20
N MET A 133 2.25 -3.47 5.93
CA MET A 133 2.51 -2.71 7.15
C MET A 133 1.76 -3.34 8.30
N VAL A 134 2.39 -3.35 9.47
CA VAL A 134 1.75 -3.82 10.70
C VAL A 134 1.90 -2.78 11.80
N PRO A 135 0.87 -2.55 12.63
CA PRO A 135 0.99 -1.74 13.83
C PRO A 135 2.12 -2.25 14.72
N ARG A 136 2.88 -1.35 15.35
CA ARG A 136 3.79 -1.73 16.43
C ARG A 136 2.98 -2.02 17.71
N ALA A 137 3.58 -2.75 18.64
CA ALA A 137 2.92 -3.13 19.90
C ALA A 137 2.47 -1.91 20.75
N ASP A 138 3.08 -0.75 20.52
CA ASP A 138 2.78 0.55 21.14
C ASP A 138 1.87 1.45 20.29
N PHE A 139 1.38 0.95 19.15
CA PHE A 139 0.46 1.70 18.31
C PHE A 139 -0.94 1.69 18.92
N HIS A 140 -1.40 2.87 19.31
CA HIS A 140 -2.78 3.11 19.71
C HIS A 140 -3.41 4.06 18.69
N LEU A 141 -4.39 3.57 17.93
CA LEU A 141 -5.34 4.43 17.24
C LEU A 141 -6.04 5.27 18.32
N ARG A 142 -5.77 6.56 18.32
CA ARG A 142 -6.45 7.53 19.19
C ARG A 142 -7.75 7.99 18.54
#